data_AF-A0A0R3R8F8-F1
#
_entry.id   AF-A0A0R3R8F8-F1
#
_cell.length_a   1.000
_cell.length_b   1.000
_cell.length_c   1.000
_cell.angle_alpha   90.00
_cell.angle_beta   90.00
_cell.angle_gamma   90.00
#
_symmetry.space_group_name_H-M   'P 1'
#
loop_
_entity.id
_entity.type
_entity.pdbx_description
1 polymer ?
#
loop_
_entity_poly.entity_id
_entity_poly.type
_entity_poly.pdbx_seq_one_letter_code
_entity_poly.pdbx_strand_id
1 'polypeptide(L)'
;LTEICETLDFIEVISAEYHETKATLKIVVSASPSNGKYEAQLLKEKDNFKIITKITRLDQYGNQGYCAPAEDIRPLCYCRQQLKKAATQ
;
A
#
# COMPACT_ATOMS: atom_id res chain seq x y z
N LEU A 1 7.18 6.56 -13.02
CA LEU A 1 6.86 5.68 -11.87
C LEU A 1 6.44 4.29 -12.33
N THR A 2 5.46 4.18 -13.23
CA THR A 2 4.97 2.89 -13.79
C THR A 2 6.02 2.05 -14.51
N GLU A 3 7.11 2.63 -15.01
CA GLU A 3 8.21 1.87 -15.61
C GLU A 3 9.19 1.28 -14.56
N ILE A 4 9.13 1.76 -13.32
CA ILE A 4 10.10 1.48 -12.25
C ILE A 4 9.47 0.64 -11.14
N CYS A 5 8.28 1.05 -10.70
CA CYS A 5 7.49 0.38 -9.67
C CYS A 5 6.42 -0.47 -10.34
N GLU A 6 6.20 -1.66 -9.78
CA GLU A 6 5.06 -2.49 -10.14
C GLU A 6 3.78 -1.94 -9.51
N THR A 7 2.66 -2.13 -10.22
CA THR A 7 1.34 -1.92 -9.64
C THR A 7 1.14 -2.92 -8.51
N LEU A 8 0.68 -2.43 -7.36
CA LEU A 8 0.34 -3.30 -6.24
C LEU A 8 -1.10 -3.77 -6.38
N ASP A 9 -1.29 -5.08 -6.40
CA ASP A 9 -2.61 -5.69 -6.50
C ASP A 9 -3.13 -6.05 -5.10
N PHE A 10 -4.37 -5.65 -4.83
CA PHE A 10 -5.08 -5.98 -3.59
C PHE A 10 -5.16 -7.51 -3.40
N ILE A 11 -4.85 -7.98 -2.20
CA ILE A 11 -5.03 -9.38 -1.80
C ILE A 11 -6.25 -9.49 -0.89
N GLU A 12 -6.19 -8.87 0.30
CA GLU A 12 -7.23 -8.98 1.31
C GLU A 12 -7.27 -7.75 2.25
N VAL A 13 -8.39 -7.62 2.96
CA VAL A 13 -8.53 -6.70 4.09
C VAL A 13 -8.08 -7.43 5.35
N ILE A 14 -7.04 -6.92 6.01
CA ILE A 14 -6.53 -7.44 7.28
C ILE A 14 -7.38 -6.93 8.45
N SER A 15 -7.72 -5.64 8.44
CA SER A 15 -8.60 -5.05 9.43
C SER A 15 -9.36 -3.84 8.87
N ALA A 16 -10.53 -3.60 9.44
CA ALA A 16 -11.39 -2.47 9.11
C ALA A 16 -12.10 -1.99 10.38
N GLU A 17 -11.76 -0.79 10.85
CA GLU A 17 -12.28 -0.22 12.10
C GLU A 17 -12.97 1.11 11.81
N TYR A 18 -14.27 1.18 12.08
CA TYR A 18 -15.04 2.41 11.90
C TYR A 18 -15.03 3.25 13.18
N HIS A 19 -14.64 4.52 13.06
CA HIS A 19 -14.67 5.49 14.14
C HIS A 19 -15.90 6.41 13.97
N GLU A 20 -16.97 6.13 14.71
CA GLU A 20 -18.25 6.84 14.61
C GLU A 20 -18.12 8.35 14.82
N THR A 21 -17.35 8.78 15.82
CA THR A 21 -17.19 10.20 16.17
C THR A 21 -16.55 11.04 15.06
N LYS A 22 -15.73 10.42 14.22
CA LYS A 22 -15.04 11.07 13.10
C LYS A 22 -15.65 10.71 11.74
N ALA A 23 -16.60 9.80 11.70
CA ALA A 23 -17.11 9.17 10.48
C ALA A 23 -16.00 8.61 9.56
N THR A 24 -14.90 8.13 10.15
CA THR A 24 -13.73 7.63 9.43
C THR A 24 -13.59 6.13 9.57
N LEU A 25 -13.25 5.45 8.47
CA LEU A 25 -12.86 4.05 8.44
C LEU A 25 -11.34 3.94 8.40
N LYS A 26 -10.74 3.26 9.37
CA LYS A 26 -9.34 2.87 9.34
C LYS A 26 -9.23 1.48 8.73
N ILE A 27 -8.55 1.33 7.60
CA ILE A 27 -8.37 0.04 6.91
C ILE A 27 -6.90 -0.35 6.88
N VAL A 28 -6.64 -1.64 7.05
CA VAL A 28 -5.35 -2.26 6.74
C VAL A 28 -5.58 -3.33 5.69
N VAL A 29 -4.83 -3.26 4.59
CA VAL A 29 -4.90 -4.24 3.48
C VAL A 29 -3.53 -4.85 3.22
N SER A 30 -3.51 -6.04 2.64
CA SER A 30 -2.29 -6.62 2.05
C SER A 30 -2.31 -6.49 0.53
N ALA A 31 -1.12 -6.33 -0.06
CA ALA A 31 -0.99 -6.21 -1.52
C ALA A 31 0.21 -6.97 -2.08
N SER A 32 0.00 -7.63 -3.22
CA SER A 32 1.04 -8.33 -4.00
C SER A 32 1.68 -7.35 -5.00
N PRO A 33 2.88 -7.63 -5.53
CA PRO A 33 3.82 -8.72 -5.18
C PRO A 33 4.61 -8.46 -3.90
N SER A 34 4.43 -7.30 -3.26
CA SER A 34 5.21 -6.87 -2.10
C SER A 34 4.94 -7.65 -0.81
N ASN A 35 3.79 -8.33 -0.75
CA ASN A 35 3.18 -8.88 0.48
C ASN A 35 3.13 -7.86 1.63
N GLY A 36 3.17 -6.57 1.29
CA GLY A 36 3.19 -5.47 2.25
C GLY A 36 1.82 -5.24 2.86
N LYS A 37 1.82 -4.68 4.08
CA LYS A 37 0.61 -4.30 4.82
C LYS A 37 0.48 -2.78 4.80
N TYR A 38 -0.63 -2.29 4.29
CA TYR A 38 -0.85 -0.86 4.03
C TYR A 38 -2.04 -0.36 4.82
N GLU A 39 -1.81 0.70 5.59
CA GLU A 39 -2.82 1.40 6.37
C GLU A 39 -3.28 2.67 5.64
N ALA A 40 -4.59 2.90 5.64
CA ALA A 40 -5.17 4.17 5.22
C ALA A 40 -6.41 4.51 6.08
N GLN A 41 -6.67 5.80 6.26
CA GLN A 41 -7.95 6.29 6.78
C GLN A 41 -8.79 6.83 5.63
N LEU A 42 -10.05 6.41 5.60
CA LEU A 42 -11.05 6.85 4.65
C LEU A 42 -12.15 7.64 5.36
N LEU A 43 -12.61 8.71 4.73
CA LEU A 43 -13.84 9.40 5.09
C LEU A 43 -14.98 8.83 4.26
N LYS A 44 -16.09 8.48 4.92
CA LYS A 44 -17.32 8.10 4.21
C LYS A 44 -18.06 9.36 3.79
N GLU A 45 -18.16 9.60 2.49
CA GLU A 45 -18.92 10.71 1.89
C GLU A 45 -20.09 10.12 1.09
N LYS A 46 -21.29 10.10 1.71
CA LYS A 46 -22.49 9.46 1.16
C LYS A 46 -22.23 7.98 0.81
N ASP A 47 -22.20 7.64 -0.47
CA ASP A 47 -21.99 6.29 -1.00
C ASP A 47 -20.54 6.04 -1.45
N ASN A 48 -19.64 7.02 -1.26
CA ASN A 48 -18.24 6.94 -1.66
C ASN A 48 -17.30 6.96 -0.44
N PHE A 49 -16.10 6.43 -0.64
CA PHE A 49 -15.00 6.53 0.30
C PHE A 49 -13.88 7.38 -0.28
N LYS A 50 -13.35 8.29 0.53
CA LYS A 50 -12.22 9.14 0.16
C LYS A 50 -11.07 8.88 1.11
N ILE A 51 -9.89 8.58 0.57
CA ILE A 51 -8.67 8.49 1.37
C ILE A 51 -8.31 9.90 1.86
N ILE A 52 -8.23 10.09 3.18
CA ILE A 52 -7.96 11.38 3.83
C ILE A 52 -6.57 11.46 4.48
N THR A 53 -5.80 10.38 4.41
CA THR A 53 -4.45 10.27 4.97
C THR A 53 -3.49 9.71 3.93
N LYS A 54 -2.18 9.88 4.16
CA LYS A 54 -1.18 9.16 3.35
C LYS A 54 -1.29 7.66 3.62
N ILE A 55 -1.15 6.86 2.58
CA ILE A 55 -1.04 5.40 2.71
C ILE A 55 0.29 5.10 3.39
N THR A 56 0.24 4.35 4.49
CA THR A 56 1.42 4.02 5.29
C THR A 56 1.68 2.53 5.25
N ARG A 57 2.91 2.11 4.96
CA ARG A 57 3.31 0.70 5.07
C ARG A 57 3.64 0.37 6.52
N LEU A 58 3.00 -0.67 7.06
CA LEU A 58 3.12 -1.07 8.47
C LEU A 58 4.25 -2.08 8.72
N ASP A 59 4.65 -2.84 7.70
CA ASP A 59 5.70 -3.86 7.77
C ASP A 59 7.05 -3.34 7.24
N GLN A 60 8.12 -4.03 7.64
CA GLN A 60 9.45 -3.76 7.07
C GLN A 60 9.47 -4.18 5.59
N TYR A 61 9.90 -3.27 4.72
CA TYR A 61 9.93 -3.50 3.27
C TYR A 61 11.35 -3.63 2.69
N GLY A 62 12.37 -3.37 3.51
CA GLY A 62 13.78 -3.48 3.12
C GLY A 62 14.09 -2.77 1.79
N ASN A 63 14.74 -3.50 0.88
CA ASN A 63 15.13 -2.99 -0.44
C ASN A 63 14.06 -3.24 -1.52
N GLN A 64 12.78 -3.41 -1.18
CA GLN A 64 11.75 -3.61 -2.21
C GLN A 64 11.48 -2.35 -3.02
N GLY A 65 11.65 -1.16 -2.43
CA GLY A 65 11.35 0.13 -3.06
C GLY A 65 12.56 1.00 -3.41
N TYR A 66 13.79 0.48 -3.37
CA TYR A 66 15.03 1.28 -3.51
C TYR A 66 15.14 2.09 -4.82
N CYS A 67 14.48 1.64 -5.88
CA CYS A 67 14.46 2.29 -7.19
C CYS A 67 13.56 3.52 -7.23
N ALA A 68 12.67 3.71 -6.25
CA ALA A 68 11.82 4.89 -6.18
C ALA A 68 12.67 6.12 -5.83
N PRO A 69 12.57 7.21 -6.61
CA PRO A 69 13.42 8.39 -6.43
C PRO A 69 13.07 9.18 -5.15
N ALA A 70 11.80 9.16 -4.75
CA ALA A 70 11.31 9.89 -3.58
C ALA A 70 11.07 8.94 -2.40
N GLU A 71 11.50 9.34 -1.21
CA GLU A 71 11.48 8.49 -0.02
C GLU A 71 10.06 8.12 0.43
N ASP A 72 9.10 9.02 0.22
CA ASP A 72 7.68 8.81 0.54
C ASP A 72 6.99 7.82 -0.41
N ILE A 73 7.56 7.59 -1.59
CA ILE A 73 7.06 6.59 -2.54
C ILE A 73 7.70 5.21 -2.31
N ARG A 74 8.90 5.14 -1.71
CA ARG A 74 9.61 3.85 -1.48
C ARG A 74 8.76 2.79 -0.79
N PRO A 75 7.98 3.07 0.26
CA PRO A 75 7.15 2.05 0.91
C PRO A 75 6.05 1.51 0.01
N LEU A 76 5.60 2.31 -0.96
CA LEU A 76 4.51 2.00 -1.91
C LEU A 76 5.03 1.42 -3.23
N CYS A 77 6.36 1.34 -3.40
CA CYS A 77 6.98 0.88 -4.63
C CYS A 77 7.54 -0.53 -4.44
N TYR A 78 7.13 -1.44 -5.31
CA TYR A 78 7.84 -2.69 -5.51
C TYR A 78 8.64 -2.60 -6.81
N CYS A 79 9.97 -2.58 -6.72
CA CYS A 79 10.83 -2.42 -7.88
C CYS A 79 10.69 -3.61 -8.83
N ARG A 80 10.39 -3.35 -10.11
CA ARG A 80 10.25 -4.39 -11.14
C ARG A 80 11.47 -5.31 -11.29
N GLN A 81 12.66 -4.82 -10.95
CA GLN A 81 13.89 -5.61 -10.94
C GLN A 81 13.83 -6.78 -9.93
N GLN A 82 13.02 -6.68 -8.89
CA GLN A 82 12.81 -7.75 -7.90
C GLN A 82 11.97 -8.90 -8.47
N LEU A 83 11.02 -8.62 -9.39
CA LEU A 83 10.24 -9.66 -10.07
C LEU A 83 11.10 -10.59 -10.92
N LYS A 84 12.10 -10.02 -11.62
CA LYS A 84 13.03 -10.80 -12.44
C LYS A 84 13.85 -11.78 -11.58
N LYS A 85 14.24 -11.37 -10.37
CA LYS A 85 14.98 -12.22 -9.43
C LYS A 85 14.12 -13.38 -8.91
N ALA A 86 12.85 -13.11 -8.60
CA ALA A 86 11.92 -14.13 -8.13
C ALA A 86 11.59 -15.19 -9.19
N ALA A 87 11.59 -14.82 -10.47
CA ALA A 87 11.31 -15.74 -11.59
C ALA A 87 12.51 -16.60 -12.03
N THR A 88 13.71 -16.33 -11.50
CA THR A 88 14.94 -17.06 -11.85
C THR A 88 15.37 -18.05 -10.74
N GLN A 89 14.53 -18.22 -9.72
CA GLN A 89 14.66 -19.26 -8.67
C GLN A 89 13.58 -20.32 -8.86
#